data_AF-A0A9P9MEN5-F1
#
_entry.id   AF-A0A9P9MEN5-F1
#
_cell.length_a   1.000
_cell.length_b   1.000
_cell.length_c   1.000
_cell.angle_alpha   90.00
_cell.angle_beta   90.00
_cell.angle_gamma   90.00
#
_symmetry.space_group_name_H-M   'P 1'
#
loop_
_entity.id
_entity.type
_entity.pdbx_description
1 polymer ?
#
loop_
_entity_poly.entity_id
_entity_poly.type
_entity_poly.pdbx_seq_one_letter_code
_entity_poly.pdbx_strand_id
1 'polypeptide(L)'
;MLSSIGRASVRRVVSRGPQSTNRALQSTWQFQRADNNQNTNNASTRSQFPFSAQRSYATATKVASKPKASKTTPTKTSTKKVTKKPVKKPAKKKVVAKKPVKRVQSKTSLARIEAAKRRTNIDALKAVALTDSPKTKPSTTWRVVLAEAVKPGMKASSLARDAASKYKSLSPAELESYNHIAAQNAAENKAMHKKWVESYTPDQIRLANNARRALRLLAKDHKRVKSLPAIEDERQPKGRASARAIYCGDRWASGDFKGISLSDASKLLAKEWDALPSSDRQAYQEREIADKQRYVKEFRAAFKRDPEYAAPVKE
;
A
#
# COMPACT_ATOMS: atom_id res chain seq x y z
N MET A 1 0.37 -61.10 39.56
CA MET A 1 -0.19 -59.73 39.76
C MET A 1 0.91 -58.70 39.47
N LEU A 2 0.62 -57.41 39.59
CA LEU A 2 1.46 -56.32 39.05
C LEU A 2 2.60 -55.88 40.01
N SER A 3 3.54 -55.11 39.42
CA SER A 3 4.54 -54.25 40.07
C SER A 3 5.75 -54.94 40.73
N SER A 4 6.94 -54.32 40.78
CA SER A 4 7.32 -52.98 40.30
C SER A 4 8.73 -52.96 39.70
N ILE A 5 8.96 -52.13 38.67
CA ILE A 5 10.31 -51.83 38.14
C ILE A 5 10.51 -50.31 38.24
N GLY A 6 11.38 -49.90 39.16
CA GLY A 6 11.68 -48.49 39.42
C GLY A 6 12.50 -47.87 38.29
N ARG A 7 11.86 -47.12 37.38
CA ARG A 7 12.56 -46.27 36.41
C ARG A 7 12.91 -44.91 37.03
N ALA A 8 14.17 -44.75 37.43
CA ALA A 8 14.69 -43.47 37.92
C ALA A 8 14.55 -42.37 36.84
N SER A 9 13.99 -41.22 37.21
CA SER A 9 13.75 -40.11 36.28
C SER A 9 14.89 -39.07 36.35
N VAL A 10 15.81 -39.13 35.38
CA VAL A 10 16.92 -38.17 35.26
C VAL A 10 16.39 -36.81 34.81
N ARG A 11 15.98 -35.99 35.79
CA ARG A 11 15.65 -34.57 35.56
C ARG A 11 16.93 -33.79 35.22
N ARG A 12 17.21 -33.61 33.92
CA ARG A 12 18.22 -32.64 33.47
C ARG A 12 17.75 -31.22 33.81
N VAL A 13 18.24 -30.68 34.93
CA VAL A 13 18.12 -29.25 35.24
C VAL A 13 19.01 -28.48 34.27
N VAL A 14 18.40 -27.86 33.26
CA VAL A 14 19.12 -26.94 32.36
C VAL A 14 19.31 -25.62 33.08
N SER A 15 20.54 -25.37 33.52
CA SER A 15 20.95 -24.08 34.09
C SER A 15 20.74 -22.96 33.07
N ARG A 16 20.09 -21.88 33.51
CA ARG A 16 20.00 -20.65 32.69
C ARG A 16 21.38 -20.02 32.59
N GLY A 17 21.95 -19.97 31.38
CA GLY A 17 23.12 -19.16 31.09
C GLY A 17 22.84 -17.65 31.29
N PRO A 18 23.90 -16.82 31.39
CA PRO A 18 23.77 -15.41 31.75
C PRO A 18 22.92 -14.63 30.75
N GLN A 19 21.95 -13.86 31.26
CA GLN A 19 21.14 -12.97 30.42
C GLN A 19 21.95 -11.74 30.03
N SER A 20 22.15 -11.55 28.72
CA SER A 20 22.77 -10.33 28.19
C SER A 20 21.87 -9.12 28.45
N THR A 21 22.40 -8.11 29.14
CA THR A 21 21.69 -6.87 29.53
C THR A 21 21.51 -5.86 28.39
N ASN A 22 21.83 -6.26 27.16
CA ASN A 22 21.91 -5.36 26.01
C ASN A 22 20.51 -4.99 25.46
N ARG A 23 19.94 -3.90 26.02
CA ARG A 23 18.57 -3.40 25.78
C ARG A 23 18.22 -3.14 24.30
N ALA A 24 19.23 -3.00 23.44
CA ALA A 24 19.07 -2.81 21.99
C ALA A 24 18.56 -4.06 21.24
N LEU A 25 18.71 -5.27 21.80
CA LEU A 25 18.33 -6.54 21.12
C LEU A 25 16.90 -7.02 21.43
N GLN A 26 16.14 -6.31 22.27
CA GLN A 26 14.75 -6.69 22.62
C GLN A 26 13.68 -6.05 21.72
N SER A 27 14.04 -5.06 20.89
CA SER A 27 13.08 -4.21 20.15
C SER A 27 12.74 -4.68 18.73
N THR A 28 13.28 -5.81 18.25
CA THR A 28 13.30 -6.16 16.81
C THR A 28 12.31 -7.25 16.38
N TRP A 29 11.16 -7.40 17.03
CA TRP A 29 10.09 -8.34 16.60
C TRP A 29 8.67 -7.74 16.59
N GLN A 30 8.53 -6.46 16.21
CA GLN A 30 7.23 -5.83 15.89
C GLN A 30 7.12 -5.29 14.45
N PHE A 31 7.70 -6.00 13.47
CA PHE A 31 7.36 -5.75 12.06
C PHE A 31 6.06 -6.46 11.67
N GLN A 32 4.94 -5.79 11.93
CA GLN A 32 3.63 -6.17 11.39
C GLN A 32 3.66 -6.08 9.85
N ARG A 33 3.83 -7.22 9.16
CA ARG A 33 3.64 -7.29 7.70
C ARG A 33 2.16 -7.14 7.35
N ALA A 34 1.75 -5.91 7.06
CA ALA A 34 0.42 -5.58 6.53
C ALA A 34 0.27 -5.94 5.03
N ASP A 35 0.80 -7.09 4.60
CA ASP A 35 0.77 -7.59 3.22
C ASP A 35 -0.56 -8.28 2.89
N ASN A 36 -1.65 -7.52 2.95
CA ASN A 36 -2.99 -8.03 2.65
C ASN A 36 -3.24 -8.15 1.13
N ASN A 37 -2.55 -9.09 0.48
CA ASN A 37 -2.74 -9.43 -0.93
C ASN A 37 -3.81 -10.52 -1.09
N GLN A 38 -5.08 -10.11 -1.01
CA GLN A 38 -6.19 -10.96 -1.43
C GLN A 38 -6.53 -10.73 -2.91
N ASN A 39 -6.08 -11.68 -3.73
CA ASN A 39 -6.80 -12.28 -4.85
C ASN A 39 -7.73 -11.38 -5.69
N THR A 40 -7.21 -10.71 -6.73
CA THR A 40 -8.01 -10.09 -7.79
C THR A 40 -8.20 -11.06 -8.96
N ASN A 41 -9.13 -12.01 -8.82
CA ASN A 41 -9.58 -12.84 -9.95
C ASN A 41 -10.45 -12.02 -10.89
N ASN A 42 -9.89 -11.55 -12.02
CA ASN A 42 -10.66 -11.16 -13.19
C ASN A 42 -9.86 -11.42 -14.49
N ALA A 43 -10.58 -11.60 -15.59
CA ALA A 43 -10.15 -12.40 -16.73
C ALA A 43 -9.08 -11.77 -17.65
N SER A 44 -8.25 -12.66 -18.22
CA SER A 44 -7.88 -12.69 -19.63
C SER A 44 -7.53 -11.37 -20.35
N THR A 45 -6.27 -10.93 -20.26
CA THR A 45 -5.57 -10.22 -21.36
C THR A 45 -4.05 -10.22 -21.15
N ARG A 46 -3.40 -11.39 -21.26
CA ARG A 46 -1.95 -11.53 -21.10
C ARG A 46 -1.22 -11.33 -22.43
N SER A 47 -0.99 -10.07 -22.83
CA SER A 47 -0.10 -9.75 -23.95
C SER A 47 1.34 -10.13 -23.60
N GLN A 48 1.90 -11.08 -24.35
CA GLN A 48 3.31 -11.45 -24.22
C GLN A 48 4.17 -10.45 -25.02
N PHE A 49 4.94 -9.62 -24.31
CA PHE A 49 6.04 -8.85 -24.89
C PHE A 49 7.37 -9.47 -24.46
N PRO A 50 8.09 -10.19 -25.35
CA PRO A 50 9.42 -10.73 -25.04
C PRO A 50 10.44 -9.59 -24.93
N PHE A 51 11.30 -9.67 -23.91
CA PHE A 51 12.29 -8.63 -23.60
C PHE A 51 13.61 -8.91 -24.33
N SER A 52 13.75 -8.41 -25.56
CA SER A 52 14.99 -8.56 -26.34
C SER A 52 16.05 -7.52 -25.94
N ALA A 53 17.02 -7.96 -25.14
CA ALA A 53 18.16 -7.14 -24.75
C ALA A 53 19.26 -7.19 -25.83
N GLN A 54 19.30 -6.18 -26.71
CA GLN A 54 20.47 -5.88 -27.56
C GLN A 54 20.90 -4.43 -27.35
N ARG A 55 22.13 -4.24 -26.87
CA ARG A 55 22.77 -2.93 -26.73
C ARG A 55 24.19 -3.00 -27.29
N SER A 56 24.27 -3.14 -28.60
CA SER A 56 25.53 -3.12 -29.35
C SER A 56 26.22 -1.76 -29.21
N TYR A 57 27.51 -1.78 -28.88
CA TYR A 57 28.35 -0.59 -28.86
C TYR A 57 28.93 -0.38 -30.26
N ALA A 58 28.70 0.80 -30.85
CA ALA A 58 29.23 1.17 -32.17
C ALA A 58 30.17 2.38 -32.03
N THR A 59 31.48 2.12 -32.11
CA THR A 59 32.52 3.15 -32.21
C THR A 59 32.77 3.48 -33.67
N ALA A 60 32.43 4.70 -34.09
CA ALA A 60 32.59 5.16 -35.47
C ALA A 60 33.60 6.33 -35.55
N THR A 61 34.80 6.05 -36.04
CA THR A 61 35.82 7.06 -36.38
C THR A 61 35.66 7.55 -37.83
N LYS A 62 36.09 8.78 -38.10
CA LYS A 62 35.93 9.45 -39.41
C LYS A 62 36.97 8.97 -40.43
N VAL A 63 36.57 8.83 -41.69
CA VAL A 63 37.31 9.30 -42.89
C VAL A 63 36.27 9.88 -43.88
N ALA A 64 36.68 10.74 -44.82
CA ALA A 64 35.77 11.43 -45.74
C ALA A 64 36.33 11.55 -47.17
N SER A 65 35.46 11.63 -48.18
CA SER A 65 35.80 12.09 -49.54
C SER A 65 34.57 12.63 -50.31
N LYS A 66 34.83 13.63 -51.17
CA LYS A 66 33.93 14.34 -52.13
C LYS A 66 34.67 14.37 -53.51
N PRO A 67 34.23 15.07 -54.60
CA PRO A 67 33.01 15.84 -54.88
C PRO A 67 31.98 14.99 -55.66
N LYS A 68 31.20 15.33 -56.70
CA LYS A 68 30.82 16.50 -57.59
C LYS A 68 29.39 16.11 -58.12
N ALA A 69 28.45 16.92 -58.62
CA ALA A 69 28.17 18.35 -58.88
C ALA A 69 26.60 18.46 -59.07
N SER A 70 25.87 19.47 -59.58
CA SER A 70 25.99 20.93 -59.76
C SER A 70 24.62 21.48 -60.28
N LYS A 71 24.06 22.56 -59.69
CA LYS A 71 22.96 23.43 -60.23
C LYS A 71 21.56 22.77 -60.39
N THR A 72 20.39 23.46 -60.45
CA THR A 72 20.01 24.89 -60.25
C THR A 72 18.53 25.04 -59.81
N THR A 73 18.21 26.08 -59.04
CA THR A 73 16.87 26.73 -58.91
C THR A 73 16.66 27.77 -60.05
N PRO A 74 15.47 28.43 -60.31
CA PRO A 74 14.44 28.86 -59.34
C PRO A 74 12.95 29.03 -59.84
N THR A 75 12.12 29.70 -58.99
CA THR A 75 10.98 30.63 -59.31
C THR A 75 9.64 30.17 -59.93
N LYS A 76 8.62 30.12 -59.04
CA LYS A 76 7.24 30.70 -59.06
C LYS A 76 6.41 31.00 -60.35
N THR A 77 5.07 30.87 -60.12
CA THR A 77 3.92 31.78 -60.45
C THR A 77 2.99 31.62 -61.70
N SER A 78 1.78 31.13 -61.40
CA SER A 78 0.44 31.73 -61.67
C SER A 78 -0.25 31.69 -63.06
N THR A 79 -1.57 31.40 -63.04
CA THR A 79 -2.58 31.94 -63.97
C THR A 79 -4.02 31.96 -63.43
N LYS A 80 -4.84 32.84 -64.03
CA LYS A 80 -6.26 33.24 -63.83
C LYS A 80 -7.27 32.05 -63.85
N LYS A 81 -8.47 32.01 -63.22
CA LYS A 81 -9.56 32.98 -62.82
C LYS A 81 -10.67 33.16 -63.89
N VAL A 82 -11.95 33.37 -63.44
CA VAL A 82 -13.23 33.68 -64.19
C VAL A 82 -14.04 32.42 -64.60
N THR A 83 -15.40 32.28 -64.57
CA THR A 83 -16.64 33.09 -64.31
C THR A 83 -17.67 32.27 -63.46
N LYS A 84 -18.53 32.82 -62.56
CA LYS A 84 -19.94 33.35 -62.69
C LYS A 84 -20.93 32.46 -63.50
N LYS A 85 -22.23 32.26 -63.18
CA LYS A 85 -23.25 32.85 -62.24
C LYS A 85 -24.29 31.76 -61.77
N PRO A 86 -25.34 32.03 -60.94
CA PRO A 86 -26.13 31.02 -60.16
C PRO A 86 -27.63 30.86 -60.54
N VAL A 87 -28.39 29.94 -59.89
CA VAL A 87 -29.77 30.13 -59.34
C VAL A 87 -30.37 28.91 -58.55
N LYS A 88 -31.14 29.23 -57.48
CA LYS A 88 -32.20 28.53 -56.67
C LYS A 88 -32.33 26.97 -56.51
N LYS A 89 -32.67 26.57 -55.28
CA LYS A 89 -33.40 25.32 -54.83
C LYS A 89 -34.94 25.50 -54.98
N PRO A 90 -35.86 24.54 -54.70
CA PRO A 90 -35.76 23.16 -54.14
C PRO A 90 -36.37 22.08 -55.12
N ALA A 91 -36.77 20.82 -54.81
CA ALA A 91 -37.17 20.16 -53.56
C ALA A 91 -37.10 18.60 -53.56
N LYS A 92 -37.12 18.02 -52.34
CA LYS A 92 -37.66 16.71 -51.90
C LYS A 92 -37.47 15.47 -52.82
N LYS A 93 -36.51 14.58 -52.48
CA LYS A 93 -36.70 13.12 -52.59
C LYS A 93 -36.25 12.39 -51.31
N LYS A 94 -37.07 11.40 -50.94
CA LYS A 94 -37.06 10.44 -49.80
C LYS A 94 -35.91 10.47 -48.77
N VAL A 95 -36.31 10.53 -47.49
CA VAL A 95 -35.47 10.13 -46.34
C VAL A 95 -35.16 8.63 -46.46
N VAL A 96 -33.88 8.28 -46.47
CA VAL A 96 -33.40 6.91 -46.21
C VAL A 96 -32.73 6.92 -44.83
N ALA A 97 -33.24 6.09 -43.92
CA ALA A 97 -32.76 6.04 -42.54
C ALA A 97 -31.32 5.52 -42.48
N LYS A 98 -30.35 6.43 -42.29
CA LYS A 98 -28.96 6.04 -42.05
C LYS A 98 -28.85 5.41 -40.66
N LYS A 99 -28.42 4.14 -40.61
CA LYS A 99 -28.05 3.45 -39.36
C LYS A 99 -27.11 4.34 -38.52
N PRO A 100 -27.24 4.41 -37.18
CA PRO A 100 -26.51 5.37 -36.37
C PRO A 100 -25.00 5.09 -36.41
N VAL A 101 -24.27 5.91 -37.17
CA VAL A 101 -22.80 5.87 -37.20
C VAL A 101 -22.29 6.22 -35.80
N LYS A 102 -21.67 5.23 -35.14
CA LYS A 102 -21.19 5.32 -33.76
C LYS A 102 -20.09 6.39 -33.69
N ARG A 103 -20.47 7.62 -33.34
CA ARG A 103 -19.63 8.83 -33.43
C ARG A 103 -18.41 8.68 -32.52
N VAL A 104 -17.29 8.27 -33.11
CA VAL A 104 -16.01 8.08 -32.41
C VAL A 104 -15.65 9.39 -31.73
N GLN A 105 -15.67 9.40 -30.40
CA GLN A 105 -15.34 10.58 -29.64
C GLN A 105 -13.86 10.90 -29.79
N SER A 106 -13.52 12.20 -29.84
CA SER A 106 -12.12 12.61 -29.92
C SER A 106 -11.33 12.11 -28.70
N LYS A 107 -10.04 11.84 -28.88
CA LYS A 107 -9.13 11.45 -27.79
C LYS A 107 -9.20 12.43 -26.59
N THR A 108 -9.41 13.71 -26.87
CA THR A 108 -9.61 14.77 -25.86
C THR A 108 -10.94 14.69 -25.11
N SER A 109 -12.03 14.25 -25.74
CA SER A 109 -13.33 14.00 -25.07
C SER A 109 -13.22 12.81 -24.13
N LEU A 110 -12.64 11.70 -24.61
CA LEU A 110 -12.44 10.48 -23.82
C LEU A 110 -11.57 10.75 -22.58
N ALA A 111 -10.46 11.47 -22.73
CA ALA A 111 -9.60 11.86 -21.61
C ALA A 111 -10.31 12.75 -20.57
N ARG A 112 -11.22 13.65 -20.99
CA ARG A 112 -12.04 14.47 -20.07
C ARG A 112 -13.05 13.61 -19.29
N ILE A 113 -13.72 12.68 -19.97
CA ILE A 113 -14.66 11.73 -19.33
C ILE A 113 -13.93 10.84 -18.33
N GLU A 114 -12.74 10.35 -18.69
CA GLU A 114 -11.95 9.53 -17.77
C GLU A 114 -11.43 10.34 -16.57
N ALA A 115 -10.96 11.57 -16.78
CA ALA A 115 -10.57 12.47 -15.69
C ALA A 115 -11.74 12.79 -14.74
N ALA A 116 -12.97 12.91 -15.25
CA ALA A 116 -14.17 13.06 -14.44
C ALA A 116 -14.45 11.80 -13.61
N LYS A 117 -14.44 10.61 -14.23
CA LYS A 117 -14.59 9.32 -13.53
C LYS A 117 -13.53 9.10 -12.44
N ARG A 118 -12.27 9.46 -12.72
CA ARG A 118 -11.18 9.40 -11.73
C ARG A 118 -11.44 10.31 -10.53
N ARG A 119 -12.01 11.51 -10.73
CA ARG A 119 -12.41 12.42 -9.63
C ARG A 119 -13.55 11.82 -8.81
N THR A 120 -14.66 11.40 -9.44
CA THR A 120 -15.79 10.80 -8.71
C THR A 120 -15.37 9.56 -7.91
N ASN A 121 -14.46 8.74 -8.45
CA ASN A 121 -13.91 7.60 -7.72
C ASN A 121 -13.05 8.03 -6.52
N ILE A 122 -12.19 9.05 -6.68
CA ILE A 122 -11.40 9.62 -5.58
C ILE A 122 -12.32 10.20 -4.49
N ASP A 123 -13.40 10.87 -4.86
CA ASP A 123 -14.30 11.53 -3.92
C ASP A 123 -15.21 10.52 -3.19
N ALA A 124 -15.68 9.47 -3.87
CA ALA A 124 -16.32 8.31 -3.24
C ALA A 124 -15.38 7.58 -2.26
N LEU A 125 -14.11 7.40 -2.64
CA LEU A 125 -13.10 6.82 -1.75
C LEU A 125 -12.85 7.70 -0.51
N LYS A 126 -12.85 9.04 -0.62
CA LYS A 126 -12.73 9.94 0.55
C LYS A 126 -13.92 9.81 1.51
N ALA A 127 -15.13 9.68 0.98
CA ALA A 127 -16.33 9.50 1.80
C ALA A 127 -16.28 8.20 2.61
N VAL A 128 -15.83 7.10 2.01
CA VAL A 128 -15.65 5.82 2.70
C VAL A 128 -14.44 5.82 3.65
N ALA A 129 -13.40 6.62 3.37
CA ALA A 129 -12.12 6.60 4.10
C ALA A 129 -12.15 7.13 5.56
N LEU A 130 -13.32 7.54 6.09
CA LEU A 130 -13.47 8.14 7.43
C LEU A 130 -12.41 9.22 7.68
N THR A 131 -12.52 10.34 6.96
CA THR A 131 -11.49 11.40 6.95
C THR A 131 -11.43 12.17 8.28
N ASP A 132 -12.53 12.15 9.04
CA ASP A 132 -12.78 12.97 10.24
C ASP A 132 -12.16 12.36 11.52
N SER A 133 -10.85 12.15 11.47
CA SER A 133 -10.06 11.66 12.59
C SER A 133 -9.78 12.79 13.61
N PRO A 134 -9.84 12.53 14.94
CA PRO A 134 -9.68 13.55 15.96
C PRO A 134 -8.28 14.19 15.91
N LYS A 135 -8.22 15.51 16.12
CA LYS A 135 -6.96 16.26 16.17
C LYS A 135 -6.16 15.83 17.41
N THR A 136 -4.95 15.35 17.21
CA THR A 136 -4.07 14.90 18.29
C THR A 136 -3.31 16.05 18.95
N LYS A 137 -3.17 15.99 20.29
CA LYS A 137 -2.31 16.86 21.10
C LYS A 137 -0.82 16.56 20.84
N PRO A 138 0.11 17.48 21.11
CA PRO A 138 1.55 17.23 20.97
C PRO A 138 2.06 16.18 21.96
N SER A 139 2.26 14.94 21.48
CA SER A 139 2.72 13.77 22.25
C SER A 139 4.25 13.60 22.27
N THR A 140 5.00 14.69 22.27
CA THR A 140 6.48 14.68 22.30
C THR A 140 6.95 16.00 22.89
N THR A 141 7.92 15.96 23.80
CA THR A 141 8.53 17.11 24.50
C THR A 141 8.80 18.29 23.56
N TRP A 142 9.53 18.01 22.46
CA TRP A 142 9.78 18.95 21.37
C TRP A 142 8.51 19.57 20.76
N ARG A 143 7.47 18.77 20.53
CA ARG A 143 6.20 19.26 19.95
C ARG A 143 5.38 20.09 20.93
N VAL A 144 5.53 19.90 22.24
CA VAL A 144 4.89 20.74 23.26
C VAL A 144 5.54 22.13 23.25
N VAL A 145 6.87 22.20 23.37
CA VAL A 145 7.64 23.45 23.27
C VAL A 145 7.42 24.18 21.93
N LEU A 146 7.36 23.43 20.83
CA LEU A 146 7.07 24.00 19.50
C LEU A 146 5.64 24.54 19.39
N ALA A 147 4.66 23.94 20.06
CA ALA A 147 3.28 24.44 20.08
C ALA A 147 3.14 25.70 20.95
N GLU A 148 3.81 25.74 22.10
CA GLU A 148 3.90 26.91 22.99
C GLU A 148 4.57 28.12 22.30
N ALA A 149 5.53 27.88 21.41
CA ALA A 149 6.20 28.92 20.64
C ALA A 149 5.34 29.55 19.52
N VAL A 150 4.16 28.99 19.19
CA VAL A 150 3.32 29.47 18.08
C VAL A 150 2.70 30.83 18.40
N LYS A 151 3.15 31.87 17.68
CA LYS A 151 2.51 33.20 17.66
C LYS A 151 1.80 33.44 16.32
N PRO A 152 0.66 34.15 16.29
CA PRO A 152 -0.03 34.47 15.04
C PRO A 152 0.89 35.27 14.09
N GLY A 153 0.81 34.97 12.79
CA GLY A 153 1.65 35.62 11.75
C GLY A 153 3.11 35.16 11.70
N MET A 154 3.59 34.34 12.64
CA MET A 154 4.99 33.90 12.66
C MET A 154 5.32 32.91 11.51
N LYS A 155 6.50 33.07 10.90
CA LYS A 155 7.00 32.16 9.86
C LYS A 155 7.46 30.84 10.49
N ALA A 156 7.14 29.70 9.87
CA ALA A 156 7.46 28.37 10.40
C ALA A 156 8.97 28.14 10.65
N SER A 157 9.84 28.82 9.90
CA SER A 157 11.30 28.73 10.06
C SER A 157 11.88 29.55 11.21
N SER A 158 11.23 30.65 11.63
CA SER A 158 11.59 31.34 12.88
C SER A 158 11.02 30.57 14.07
N LEU A 159 9.75 30.16 14.00
CA LEU A 159 9.09 29.32 15.01
C LEU A 159 9.95 28.10 15.42
N ALA A 160 10.44 27.35 14.44
CA ALA A 160 11.28 26.18 14.69
C ALA A 160 12.66 26.53 15.28
N ARG A 161 13.21 27.71 14.97
CA ARG A 161 14.48 28.19 15.56
C ARG A 161 14.27 28.63 17.01
N ASP A 162 13.24 29.42 17.27
CA ASP A 162 12.96 29.99 18.59
C ASP A 162 12.60 28.87 19.58
N ALA A 163 11.80 27.90 19.15
CA ALA A 163 11.54 26.67 19.90
C ALA A 163 12.82 25.83 20.11
N ALA A 164 13.73 25.75 19.13
CA ALA A 164 14.98 25.01 19.25
C ALA A 164 15.97 25.66 20.23
N SER A 165 16.00 27.00 20.29
CA SER A 165 16.72 27.74 21.32
C SER A 165 16.14 27.44 22.71
N LYS A 166 14.81 27.58 22.88
CA LYS A 166 14.11 27.21 24.14
C LYS A 166 14.43 25.79 24.58
N TYR A 167 14.26 24.80 23.69
CA TYR A 167 14.46 23.39 24.02
C TYR A 167 15.90 23.06 24.42
N LYS A 168 16.89 23.81 23.92
CA LYS A 168 18.30 23.69 24.30
C LYS A 168 18.65 24.40 25.61
N SER A 169 17.86 25.37 26.04
CA SER A 169 18.07 26.10 27.31
C SER A 169 17.27 25.53 28.49
N LEU A 170 16.45 24.49 28.28
CA LEU A 170 15.72 23.83 29.37
C LEU A 170 16.68 23.12 30.33
N SER A 171 16.45 23.30 31.62
CA SER A 171 17.04 22.47 32.67
C SER A 171 16.48 21.03 32.64
N PRO A 172 17.15 20.06 33.28
CA PRO A 172 16.65 18.68 33.38
C PRO A 172 15.24 18.59 34.00
N ALA A 173 14.96 19.38 35.04
CA ALA A 173 13.65 19.38 35.72
C ALA A 173 12.52 19.93 34.85
N GLU A 174 12.76 20.99 34.06
CA GLU A 174 11.79 21.47 33.08
C GLU A 174 11.56 20.44 31.97
N LEU A 175 12.64 19.80 31.49
CA LEU A 175 12.56 18.73 30.49
C LEU A 175 11.74 17.53 30.99
N GLU A 176 11.85 17.16 32.26
CA GLU A 176 10.99 16.15 32.90
C GLU A 176 9.52 16.59 32.98
N SER A 177 9.24 17.85 33.29
CA SER A 177 7.88 18.40 33.26
C SER A 177 7.26 18.36 31.85
N TYR A 178 8.00 18.80 30.83
CA TYR A 178 7.55 18.67 29.44
C TYR A 178 7.45 17.21 28.97
N ASN A 179 8.26 16.29 29.51
CA ASN A 179 8.11 14.84 29.26
C ASN A 179 6.81 14.30 29.86
N HIS A 180 6.46 14.70 31.10
CA HIS A 180 5.20 14.32 31.73
C HIS A 180 3.99 14.82 30.93
N ILE A 181 4.00 16.10 30.52
CA ILE A 181 2.95 16.68 29.65
C ILE A 181 2.86 15.93 28.31
N ALA A 182 4.01 15.59 27.70
CA ALA A 182 4.04 14.82 26.45
C ALA A 182 3.49 13.38 26.62
N ALA A 183 3.76 12.73 27.76
CA ALA A 183 3.25 11.41 28.09
C ALA A 183 1.73 11.43 28.36
N GLN A 184 1.23 12.43 29.10
CA GLN A 184 -0.20 12.66 29.29
C GLN A 184 -0.90 12.88 27.94
N ASN A 185 -0.36 13.78 27.09
CA ASN A 185 -0.87 14.01 25.74
C ASN A 185 -0.86 12.73 24.89
N ALA A 186 0.13 11.84 25.04
CA ALA A 186 0.18 10.56 24.35
C ALA A 186 -0.91 9.59 24.83
N ALA A 187 -1.14 9.50 26.14
CA ALA A 187 -2.20 8.68 26.74
C ALA A 187 -3.60 9.18 26.33
N GLU A 188 -3.83 10.50 26.40
CA GLU A 188 -5.07 11.13 25.95
C GLU A 188 -5.30 10.93 24.45
N ASN A 189 -4.27 11.08 23.61
CA ASN A 189 -4.36 10.78 22.17
C ASN A 189 -4.76 9.32 21.91
N LYS A 190 -4.18 8.36 22.65
CA LYS A 190 -4.54 6.94 22.53
C LYS A 190 -5.99 6.70 22.97
N ALA A 191 -6.43 7.33 24.05
CA ALA A 191 -7.80 7.23 24.55
C ALA A 191 -8.82 7.87 23.58
N MET A 192 -8.52 9.04 23.02
CA MET A 192 -9.35 9.69 22.00
C MET A 192 -9.43 8.86 20.72
N HIS A 193 -8.30 8.31 20.24
CA HIS A 193 -8.30 7.44 19.07
C HIS A 193 -9.10 6.15 19.32
N LYS A 194 -8.94 5.52 20.50
CA LYS A 194 -9.71 4.32 20.86
C LYS A 194 -11.22 4.60 20.90
N LYS A 195 -11.66 5.66 21.58
CA LYS A 195 -13.08 6.08 21.60
C LYS A 195 -13.63 6.37 20.19
N TRP A 196 -12.82 7.01 19.33
CA TRP A 196 -13.19 7.28 17.94
C TRP A 196 -13.33 5.99 17.12
N VAL A 197 -12.38 5.05 17.23
CA VAL A 197 -12.47 3.70 16.62
C VAL A 197 -13.68 2.92 17.15
N GLU A 198 -13.96 2.99 18.45
CA GLU A 198 -15.08 2.30 19.08
C GLU A 198 -16.44 2.81 18.59
N SER A 199 -16.55 4.10 18.22
CA SER A 199 -17.77 4.69 17.65
C SER A 199 -18.16 4.17 16.26
N TYR A 200 -17.25 3.50 15.54
CA TYR A 200 -17.52 2.85 14.25
C TYR A 200 -17.55 1.33 14.38
N THR A 201 -18.30 0.68 13.49
CA THR A 201 -18.29 -0.79 13.40
C THR A 201 -16.97 -1.29 12.79
N PRO A 202 -16.49 -2.48 13.17
CA PRO A 202 -15.27 -3.05 12.58
C PRO A 202 -15.32 -3.14 11.04
N ASP A 203 -16.50 -3.38 10.45
CA ASP A 203 -16.65 -3.49 8.99
C ASP A 203 -16.58 -2.12 8.29
N GLN A 204 -17.12 -1.06 8.90
CA GLN A 204 -16.93 0.32 8.44
C GLN A 204 -15.44 0.68 8.41
N ILE A 205 -14.69 0.33 9.47
CA ILE A 205 -13.25 0.59 9.56
C ILE A 205 -12.47 -0.25 8.54
N ARG A 206 -12.86 -1.51 8.30
CA ARG A 206 -12.27 -2.36 7.25
C ARG A 206 -12.48 -1.75 5.86
N LEU A 207 -13.68 -1.26 5.56
CA LEU A 207 -13.99 -0.55 4.31
C LEU A 207 -13.20 0.77 4.19
N ALA A 208 -13.11 1.54 5.28
CA ALA A 208 -12.30 2.74 5.35
C ALA A 208 -10.82 2.46 5.10
N ASN A 209 -10.26 1.40 5.69
CA ASN A 209 -8.88 0.97 5.47
C ASN A 209 -8.61 0.54 4.02
N ASN A 210 -9.56 -0.16 3.39
CA ASN A 210 -9.48 -0.45 1.95
C ASN A 210 -9.48 0.83 1.10
N ALA A 211 -10.35 1.79 1.42
CA ALA A 211 -10.41 3.07 0.73
C ALA A 211 -9.13 3.91 0.93
N ARG A 212 -8.59 3.96 2.16
CA ARG A 212 -7.32 4.61 2.50
C ARG A 212 -6.12 3.95 1.78
N ARG A 213 -6.12 2.62 1.61
CA ARG A 213 -5.12 1.90 0.78
C ARG A 213 -5.20 2.35 -0.68
N ALA A 214 -6.40 2.41 -1.27
CA ALA A 214 -6.61 2.86 -2.64
C ALA A 214 -6.16 4.33 -2.83
N LEU A 215 -6.53 5.22 -1.92
CA LEU A 215 -6.08 6.62 -1.92
C LEU A 215 -4.56 6.74 -1.77
N ARG A 216 -3.91 5.91 -0.95
CA ARG A 216 -2.43 5.88 -0.81
C ARG A 216 -1.72 5.42 -2.09
N LEU A 217 -2.31 4.51 -2.86
CA LEU A 217 -1.79 4.13 -4.17
C LEU A 217 -1.92 5.30 -5.16
N LEU A 218 -3.11 5.89 -5.28
CA LEU A 218 -3.38 7.05 -6.15
C LEU A 218 -2.54 8.29 -5.78
N ALA A 219 -2.19 8.47 -4.50
CA ALA A 219 -1.36 9.58 -4.04
C ALA A 219 0.08 9.56 -4.59
N LYS A 220 0.58 8.41 -5.07
CA LYS A 220 1.88 8.32 -5.74
C LYS A 220 1.87 9.09 -7.07
N ASP A 221 0.84 8.88 -7.87
CA ASP A 221 0.69 9.49 -9.20
C ASP A 221 0.05 10.89 -9.12
N HIS A 222 -0.71 11.16 -8.05
CA HIS A 222 -1.53 12.36 -7.91
C HIS A 222 -1.26 13.07 -6.58
N LYS A 223 -0.26 13.98 -6.59
CA LYS A 223 0.18 14.83 -5.46
C LYS A 223 -0.94 15.65 -4.75
N ARG A 224 -2.16 15.70 -5.30
CA ARG A 224 -3.34 16.34 -4.69
C ARG A 224 -4.18 15.40 -3.80
N VAL A 225 -3.93 14.08 -3.84
CA VAL A 225 -4.58 13.09 -2.98
C VAL A 225 -3.75 12.96 -1.69
N LYS A 226 -4.38 13.18 -0.53
CA LYS A 226 -3.71 12.99 0.76
C LYS A 226 -3.57 11.49 1.05
N SER A 227 -2.34 11.02 1.28
CA SER A 227 -2.10 9.67 1.80
C SER A 227 -2.50 9.60 3.27
N LEU A 228 -3.51 8.80 3.59
CA LEU A 228 -3.96 8.56 4.97
C LEU A 228 -3.29 7.29 5.55
N PRO A 229 -2.91 7.28 6.85
CA PRO A 229 -2.49 6.07 7.55
C PRO A 229 -3.65 5.09 7.69
N ALA A 230 -3.37 3.80 7.93
CA ALA A 230 -4.45 2.87 8.27
C ALA A 230 -5.02 3.23 9.66
N ILE A 231 -6.29 2.91 9.88
CA ILE A 231 -6.93 2.91 11.19
C ILE A 231 -6.57 1.58 11.84
N GLU A 232 -5.95 1.62 13.02
CA GLU A 232 -5.70 0.44 13.84
C GLU A 232 -6.93 0.15 14.72
N ASP A 233 -7.44 -1.08 14.65
CA ASP A 233 -8.59 -1.54 15.43
C ASP A 233 -8.31 -2.94 15.97
N GLU A 234 -8.22 -3.05 17.30
CA GLU A 234 -7.94 -4.28 18.05
C GLU A 234 -9.02 -5.36 17.83
N ARG A 235 -10.20 -4.98 17.33
CA ARG A 235 -11.34 -5.87 17.04
C ARG A 235 -11.27 -6.57 15.68
N GLN A 236 -10.32 -6.22 14.80
CA GLN A 236 -10.23 -6.82 13.47
C GLN A 236 -9.46 -8.16 13.50
N PRO A 237 -10.04 -9.27 12.98
CA PRO A 237 -9.42 -10.59 13.03
C PRO A 237 -8.15 -10.66 12.19
N LYS A 238 -7.15 -11.42 12.67
CA LYS A 238 -5.88 -11.56 11.96
C LYS A 238 -6.09 -12.42 10.71
N GLY A 239 -5.75 -11.88 9.54
CA GLY A 239 -5.90 -12.55 8.26
C GLY A 239 -5.31 -13.96 8.22
N ARG A 240 -6.04 -14.88 7.58
CA ARG A 240 -5.68 -16.31 7.49
C ARG A 240 -4.26 -16.55 6.95
N ALA A 241 -3.56 -17.52 7.52
CA ALA A 241 -2.27 -17.98 7.02
C ALA A 241 -2.44 -19.14 6.03
N SER A 242 -1.54 -19.25 5.05
CA SER A 242 -1.41 -20.45 4.21
C SER A 242 -0.35 -21.40 4.77
N ALA A 243 -0.36 -22.67 4.36
CA ALA A 243 0.54 -23.72 4.79
C ALA A 243 2.02 -23.30 4.67
N ARG A 244 2.39 -22.70 3.51
CA ARG A 244 3.72 -22.12 3.27
C ARG A 244 4.04 -20.94 4.20
N ALA A 245 3.05 -20.11 4.55
CA ALA A 245 3.26 -18.99 5.47
C ALA A 245 3.43 -19.45 6.93
N ILE A 246 2.70 -20.51 7.34
CA ILE A 246 2.86 -21.17 8.64
C ILE A 246 4.25 -21.80 8.73
N TYR A 247 4.63 -22.60 7.74
CA TYR A 247 5.97 -23.20 7.60
C TYR A 247 7.08 -22.14 7.66
N CYS A 248 6.99 -21.08 6.86
CA CYS A 248 7.95 -19.97 6.94
C CYS A 248 8.00 -19.38 8.36
N GLY A 249 6.86 -19.21 9.03
CA GLY A 249 6.80 -18.74 10.42
C GLY A 249 7.58 -19.64 11.38
N ASP A 250 7.36 -20.95 11.33
CA ASP A 250 8.07 -21.93 12.17
C ASP A 250 9.58 -21.93 11.89
N ARG A 251 9.97 -21.87 10.61
CA ARG A 251 11.39 -21.79 10.19
C ARG A 251 12.05 -20.45 10.58
N TRP A 252 11.31 -19.34 10.61
CA TRP A 252 11.80 -18.08 11.18
C TRP A 252 11.92 -18.13 12.71
N ALA A 253 11.03 -18.87 13.38
CA ALA A 253 11.01 -19.02 14.83
C ALA A 253 12.15 -19.90 15.38
N SER A 254 12.64 -20.90 14.63
CA SER A 254 13.85 -21.66 15.02
C SER A 254 15.09 -20.75 15.16
N GLY A 255 15.15 -19.71 14.32
CA GLY A 255 16.22 -18.72 14.32
C GLY A 255 17.42 -19.08 13.45
N ASP A 256 17.34 -20.11 12.60
CA ASP A 256 18.41 -20.54 11.68
C ASP A 256 18.84 -19.39 10.73
N PHE A 257 17.93 -18.45 10.46
CA PHE A 257 18.13 -17.32 9.55
C PHE A 257 18.63 -16.05 10.25
N LYS A 258 19.06 -16.11 11.53
CA LYS A 258 19.69 -15.00 12.24
C LYS A 258 20.97 -14.57 11.52
N GLY A 259 21.08 -13.29 11.17
CA GLY A 259 22.22 -12.72 10.43
C GLY A 259 22.15 -12.87 8.90
N ILE A 260 21.23 -13.68 8.36
CA ILE A 260 21.01 -13.79 6.91
C ILE A 260 20.12 -12.63 6.44
N SER A 261 20.35 -12.13 5.22
CA SER A 261 19.47 -11.11 4.63
C SER A 261 18.03 -11.63 4.51
N LEU A 262 17.04 -10.80 4.83
CA LEU A 262 15.63 -11.15 4.76
C LEU A 262 15.21 -11.61 3.35
N SER A 263 15.83 -11.05 2.32
CA SER A 263 15.67 -11.45 0.92
C SER A 263 16.23 -12.83 0.61
N ASP A 264 17.41 -13.19 1.12
CA ASP A 264 18.07 -14.46 0.79
C ASP A 264 17.51 -15.62 1.59
N ALA A 265 17.22 -15.39 2.88
CA ALA A 265 16.43 -16.31 3.70
C ALA A 265 15.06 -16.63 3.04
N SER A 266 14.39 -15.62 2.47
CA SER A 266 13.12 -15.84 1.74
C SER A 266 13.28 -16.65 0.44
N LYS A 267 14.44 -16.59 -0.22
CA LYS A 267 14.77 -17.44 -1.39
C LYS A 267 15.09 -18.89 -0.96
N LEU A 268 15.77 -19.06 0.17
CA LEU A 268 16.07 -20.38 0.73
C LEU A 268 14.78 -21.08 1.18
N LEU A 269 13.95 -20.43 1.99
CA LEU A 269 12.63 -20.93 2.42
C LEU A 269 11.69 -21.23 1.26
N ALA A 270 11.83 -20.55 0.12
CA ALA A 270 11.11 -20.89 -1.10
C ALA A 270 11.52 -22.27 -1.63
N LYS A 271 12.82 -22.46 -1.87
CA LYS A 271 13.38 -23.75 -2.33
C LYS A 271 13.12 -24.88 -1.35
N GLU A 272 13.25 -24.61 -0.04
CA GLU A 272 13.04 -25.57 1.04
C GLU A 272 11.57 -26.05 1.06
N TRP A 273 10.60 -25.14 0.93
CA TRP A 273 9.17 -25.49 0.79
C TRP A 273 8.85 -26.23 -0.52
N ASP A 274 9.42 -25.78 -1.64
CA ASP A 274 9.12 -26.34 -2.97
C ASP A 274 9.73 -27.76 -3.13
N ALA A 275 10.81 -28.08 -2.39
CA ALA A 275 11.43 -29.40 -2.31
C ALA A 275 10.85 -30.34 -1.22
N LEU A 276 10.08 -29.81 -0.26
CA LEU A 276 9.53 -30.56 0.87
C LEU A 276 8.60 -31.70 0.39
N PRO A 277 8.61 -32.92 0.96
CA PRO A 277 7.74 -34.01 0.50
C PRO A 277 6.25 -33.72 0.76
N SER A 278 5.36 -34.51 0.17
CA SER A 278 3.90 -34.36 0.32
C SER A 278 3.42 -34.60 1.75
N SER A 279 3.98 -35.59 2.45
CA SER A 279 3.74 -35.91 3.87
C SER A 279 3.88 -34.68 4.76
N ASP A 280 5.03 -34.03 4.67
CA ASP A 280 5.40 -32.95 5.57
C ASP A 280 4.59 -31.69 5.23
N ARG A 281 4.24 -31.51 3.95
CA ARG A 281 3.30 -30.47 3.50
C ARG A 281 1.87 -30.70 3.98
N GLN A 282 1.40 -31.95 4.17
CA GLN A 282 0.06 -32.22 4.71
C GLN A 282 -0.11 -31.66 6.12
N ALA A 283 0.88 -31.82 7.01
CA ALA A 283 0.83 -31.25 8.36
C ALA A 283 0.65 -29.72 8.37
N TYR A 284 1.22 -29.00 7.39
CA TYR A 284 0.99 -27.55 7.23
C TYR A 284 -0.35 -27.22 6.56
N GLN A 285 -0.89 -28.10 5.70
CA GLN A 285 -2.22 -27.97 5.10
C GLN A 285 -3.34 -28.15 6.14
N GLU A 286 -3.20 -29.12 7.05
CA GLU A 286 -4.11 -29.30 8.19
C GLU A 286 -4.13 -28.06 9.09
N ARG A 287 -2.95 -27.50 9.40
CA ARG A 287 -2.84 -26.22 10.12
C ARG A 287 -3.46 -25.05 9.34
N GLU A 288 -3.34 -25.00 8.01
CA GLU A 288 -4.04 -24.01 7.17
C GLU A 288 -5.58 -24.20 7.24
N ILE A 289 -6.09 -25.43 7.32
CA ILE A 289 -7.52 -25.70 7.49
C ILE A 289 -8.00 -25.24 8.86
N ALA A 290 -7.25 -25.55 9.93
CA ALA A 290 -7.54 -25.06 11.29
C ALA A 290 -7.47 -23.53 11.37
N ASP A 291 -6.51 -22.89 10.69
CA ASP A 291 -6.38 -21.42 10.60
C ASP A 291 -7.58 -20.79 9.88
N LYS A 292 -8.01 -21.36 8.74
CA LYS A 292 -9.25 -20.95 8.04
C LYS A 292 -10.48 -21.05 8.94
N GLN A 293 -10.64 -22.14 9.70
CA GLN A 293 -11.74 -22.30 10.65
C GLN A 293 -11.68 -21.27 11.79
N ARG A 294 -10.49 -21.01 12.34
CA ARG A 294 -10.26 -19.97 13.36
C ARG A 294 -10.66 -18.60 12.82
N TYR A 295 -10.16 -18.21 11.64
CA TYR A 295 -10.50 -16.94 11.00
C TYR A 295 -12.01 -16.82 10.73
N VAL A 296 -12.71 -17.86 10.27
CA VAL A 296 -14.18 -17.80 10.08
C VAL A 296 -14.91 -17.55 11.41
N LYS A 297 -14.49 -18.19 12.51
CA LYS A 297 -15.05 -17.94 13.86
C LYS A 297 -14.80 -16.50 14.32
N GLU A 298 -13.56 -16.02 14.24
CA GLU A 298 -13.20 -14.64 14.60
C GLU A 298 -13.94 -13.60 13.73
N PHE A 299 -14.06 -13.86 12.41
CA PHE A 299 -14.73 -12.99 11.45
C PHE A 299 -16.23 -12.87 11.72
N ARG A 300 -16.91 -14.00 12.00
CA ARG A 300 -18.32 -14.00 12.44
C ARG A 300 -18.49 -13.22 13.75
N ALA A 301 -17.58 -13.39 14.71
CA ALA A 301 -17.63 -12.68 15.98
C ALA A 301 -17.46 -11.16 15.82
N ALA A 302 -16.52 -10.70 14.98
CA ALA A 302 -16.18 -9.29 14.78
C ALA A 302 -17.17 -8.54 13.85
N PHE A 303 -17.57 -9.15 12.73
CA PHE A 303 -18.35 -8.49 11.68
C PHE A 303 -19.83 -8.90 11.62
N LYS A 304 -20.26 -9.86 12.46
CA LYS A 304 -21.65 -10.39 12.53
C LYS A 304 -22.21 -10.94 11.20
N ARG A 305 -21.32 -11.35 10.30
CA ARG A 305 -21.64 -11.96 9.00
C ARG A 305 -20.55 -12.94 8.58
N ASP A 306 -20.83 -13.76 7.59
CA ASP A 306 -19.82 -14.63 6.98
C ASP A 306 -18.81 -13.86 6.11
N PRO A 307 -17.57 -14.38 5.99
CA PRO A 307 -16.65 -13.95 4.95
C PRO A 307 -17.10 -14.52 3.60
N GLU A 308 -16.87 -13.75 2.55
CA GLU A 308 -17.41 -13.97 1.19
C GLU A 308 -17.12 -15.36 0.58
N TYR A 309 -15.99 -15.98 0.96
CA TYR A 309 -15.59 -17.31 0.49
C TYR A 309 -16.16 -18.48 1.32
N ALA A 310 -16.86 -18.19 2.43
CA ALA A 310 -17.49 -19.18 3.31
C ALA A 310 -19.02 -19.01 3.39
N ALA A 311 -19.57 -17.98 2.74
CA ALA A 311 -20.98 -17.98 2.38
C ALA A 311 -21.24 -19.12 1.38
N PRO A 312 -22.34 -19.88 1.50
CA PRO A 312 -22.77 -20.74 0.41
C PRO A 312 -23.03 -19.88 -0.83
N VAL A 313 -22.67 -20.39 -2.01
CA VAL A 313 -23.04 -19.74 -3.27
C VAL A 313 -24.56 -19.67 -3.30
N LYS A 314 -25.11 -18.47 -3.48
CA LYS A 314 -26.53 -18.30 -3.77
C LYS A 314 -26.72 -18.65 -5.24
N GLU A 315 -27.37 -19.78 -5.47
CA GLU A 315 -27.98 -20.15 -6.75
C GLU A 315 -29.11 -19.18 -7.14
#